data_AF-A0A1H0AV31-F1
#
_entry.id   AF-A0A1H0AV31-F1
#
_cell.length_a   1.000
_cell.length_b   1.000
_cell.length_c   1.000
_cell.angle_alpha   90.00
_cell.angle_beta   90.00
_cell.angle_gamma   90.00
#
_symmetry.space_group_name_H-M   'P 1'
#
loop_
_entity.id
_entity.type
_entity.pdbx_description
1 polymer ?
#
loop_
_entity_poly.entity_id
_entity_poly.type
_entity_poly.pdbx_seq_one_letter_code
_entity_poly.pdbx_strand_id
1 'polypeptide(L)'
;MSTKKVCTLLLMMAMLVACQNDNLNLSEEVTQIEVYQWDSGELVSTIQDKEFIEKLVNQLDSARTGSTADMDFAAPDYRLLFKHNEATLFQFGYFKETVRLNVKGRYWDSNASEMYEVDIKLAIE
;
A
#
# COMPACT_ATOMS: atom_id res chain seq x y z
N MET A 1 -44.40 32.96 17.04
CA MET A 1 -44.22 31.58 16.57
C MET A 1 -42.78 31.45 16.08
N SER A 2 -42.01 30.53 16.65
CA SER A 2 -40.55 30.63 16.81
C SER A 2 -39.78 30.11 15.59
N THR A 3 -39.21 31.01 14.77
CA THR A 3 -38.27 30.71 13.67
C THR A 3 -36.85 30.43 14.17
N LYS A 4 -36.70 29.47 15.11
CA LYS A 4 -35.38 29.13 15.70
C LYS A 4 -34.99 27.66 15.62
N LYS A 5 -35.72 26.83 14.87
CA LYS A 5 -35.51 25.36 14.93
C LYS A 5 -35.16 24.68 13.60
N VAL A 6 -34.96 25.43 12.51
CA VAL A 6 -34.75 24.82 11.17
C VAL A 6 -33.28 24.81 10.74
N CYS A 7 -32.42 25.69 11.27
CA CYS A 7 -31.01 25.73 10.86
C CYS A 7 -30.11 24.65 11.50
N THR A 8 -30.51 24.06 12.63
CA THR A 8 -29.62 23.15 13.37
C THR A 8 -29.61 21.72 12.84
N LEU A 9 -30.61 21.33 12.04
CA LEU A 9 -30.74 19.96 11.53
C LEU A 9 -29.91 19.70 10.26
N LEU A 10 -29.46 20.75 9.56
CA LEU A 10 -28.71 20.61 8.30
C LEU A 10 -27.20 20.43 8.50
N LEU A 11 -26.66 20.78 9.66
CA LEU A 11 -25.22 20.71 9.95
C LEU A 11 -24.77 19.29 10.38
N MET A 12 -25.72 18.39 10.67
CA MET A 12 -25.43 17.07 11.27
C MET A 12 -25.24 15.95 10.23
N MET A 13 -25.53 16.21 8.94
CA MET A 13 -25.38 15.21 7.86
C MET A 13 -24.02 15.21 7.16
N ALA A 14 -23.11 16.14 7.48
CA ALA A 14 -21.79 16.20 6.83
C ALA A 14 -20.73 15.27 7.46
N MET A 15 -21.05 14.58 8.57
CA MET A 15 -20.15 13.59 9.21
C MET A 15 -20.40 12.16 8.71
N LEU A 16 -20.93 11.99 7.49
CA LEU A 16 -20.95 10.70 6.82
C LEU A 16 -19.52 10.33 6.42
N VAL A 17 -18.81 9.75 7.38
CA VAL A 17 -17.86 8.65 7.22
C VAL A 17 -16.91 8.83 6.03
N ALA A 18 -15.84 9.59 6.23
CA ALA A 18 -14.60 9.21 5.58
C ALA A 18 -14.23 7.84 6.16
N CYS A 19 -14.55 6.75 5.45
CA CYS A 19 -13.84 5.51 5.68
C CYS A 19 -12.38 5.81 5.33
N GLN A 20 -11.57 6.08 6.36
CA GLN A 20 -10.13 5.93 6.28
C GLN A 20 -9.89 4.44 6.06
N ASN A 21 -9.84 4.05 4.80
CA ASN A 21 -9.58 2.67 4.38
C ASN A 21 -8.06 2.53 4.31
N ASP A 22 -7.41 2.77 5.46
CA ASP A 22 -5.96 2.76 5.60
C ASP A 22 -5.54 1.29 5.65
N ASN A 23 -4.95 0.80 4.56
CA ASN A 23 -4.51 -0.58 4.43
C ASN A 23 -3.24 -0.85 5.25
N LEU A 24 -2.43 0.19 5.49
CA LEU A 24 -1.13 0.07 6.13
C LEU A 24 -1.20 0.60 7.56
N ASN A 25 -0.72 -0.20 8.50
CA ASN A 25 -0.51 0.26 9.87
C ASN A 25 0.82 1.04 9.96
N LEU A 26 0.81 2.31 9.58
CA LEU A 26 1.98 3.19 9.60
C LEU A 26 2.20 3.75 11.02
N SER A 27 2.98 3.05 11.84
CA SER A 27 3.40 3.59 13.14
C SER A 27 4.48 4.66 13.04
N GLU A 28 5.25 4.64 11.94
CA GLU A 28 6.39 5.53 11.67
C GLU A 28 6.48 5.86 10.17
N GLU A 29 7.17 6.94 9.82
CA GLU A 29 7.47 7.30 8.41
C GLU A 29 8.43 6.27 7.79
N VAL A 30 8.15 5.82 6.57
CA VAL A 30 9.11 5.00 5.81
C VAL A 30 10.24 5.90 5.30
N THR A 31 11.47 5.60 5.70
CA THR A 31 12.67 6.34 5.28
C THR A 31 13.41 5.66 4.14
N GLN A 32 13.24 4.35 3.96
CA GLN A 32 13.87 3.59 2.88
C GLN A 32 13.11 2.32 2.51
N ILE A 33 13.31 1.86 1.29
CA ILE A 33 12.81 0.57 0.80
C ILE A 33 14.01 -0.26 0.34
N GLU A 34 14.24 -1.40 0.99
CA GLU A 34 15.22 -2.38 0.53
C GLU A 34 14.56 -3.36 -0.44
N VAL A 35 15.20 -3.57 -1.59
CA VAL A 35 14.71 -4.44 -2.66
C VAL A 35 15.59 -5.67 -2.73
N TYR A 36 15.02 -6.83 -2.45
CA TYR A 36 15.70 -8.11 -2.50
C TYR A 36 15.19 -8.96 -3.65
N GLN A 37 16.06 -9.72 -4.30
CA GLN A 37 15.64 -10.80 -5.20
C GLN A 37 14.81 -11.82 -4.42
N TRP A 38 13.68 -12.26 -4.97
CA TRP A 38 12.76 -13.14 -4.25
C TRP A 38 13.40 -14.49 -3.93
N ASP A 39 14.03 -15.11 -4.92
CA ASP A 39 14.57 -16.47 -4.81
C ASP A 39 15.91 -16.53 -4.05
N SER A 40 16.82 -15.59 -4.33
CA SER A 40 18.17 -15.62 -3.74
C SER A 40 18.26 -14.89 -2.40
N GLY A 41 17.33 -13.97 -2.12
CA GLY A 41 17.42 -13.08 -0.96
C GLY A 41 18.57 -12.07 -1.03
N GLU A 42 19.19 -11.89 -2.19
CA GLU A 42 20.25 -10.91 -2.42
C GLU A 42 19.66 -9.49 -2.45
N LEU A 43 20.32 -8.54 -1.77
CA LEU A 43 19.96 -7.12 -1.83
C LEU A 43 20.34 -6.57 -3.22
N VAL A 44 19.34 -6.09 -3.95
CA VAL A 44 19.49 -5.56 -5.31
C VAL A 44 19.64 -4.05 -5.28
N SER A 45 18.85 -3.37 -4.45
CA SER A 45 18.84 -1.91 -4.38
C SER A 45 18.26 -1.41 -3.06
N THR A 46 18.57 -0.16 -2.73
CA THR A 46 17.96 0.58 -1.63
C THR A 46 17.44 1.90 -2.16
N ILE A 47 16.14 2.13 -2.02
CA ILE A 47 15.46 3.36 -2.44
C ILE A 47 15.34 4.27 -1.23
N GLN A 48 15.86 5.50 -1.34
CA GLN A 48 15.83 6.53 -0.29
C GLN A 48 15.26 7.87 -0.79
N ASP A 49 14.70 7.88 -2.01
CA ASP A 49 14.02 9.06 -2.55
C ASP A 49 12.73 9.30 -1.76
N LYS A 50 12.75 10.33 -0.92
CA LYS A 50 11.66 10.65 0.00
C LYS A 50 10.35 10.92 -0.73
N GLU A 51 10.36 11.72 -1.78
CA GLU A 51 9.13 12.08 -2.52
C GLU A 51 8.51 10.84 -3.19
N PHE A 52 9.36 9.97 -3.74
CA PHE A 52 8.92 8.71 -4.30
C PHE A 52 8.33 7.77 -3.25
N ILE A 53 9.01 7.62 -2.10
CA ILE A 53 8.57 6.73 -1.02
C ILE A 53 7.23 7.21 -0.46
N GLU A 54 7.09 8.50 -0.13
CA GLU A 54 5.85 9.07 0.36
C GLU A 54 4.71 8.84 -0.64
N LYS A 55 4.95 9.09 -1.92
CA LYS A 55 3.96 8.84 -2.97
C LYS A 55 3.56 7.37 -3.05
N LEU A 56 4.52 6.45 -3.00
CA LEU A 56 4.24 5.02 -3.08
C LEU A 56 3.47 4.52 -1.85
N VAL A 57 3.91 4.89 -0.65
CA VAL A 57 3.25 4.52 0.60
C VAL A 57 1.82 5.04 0.64
N ASN A 58 1.59 6.31 0.27
CA ASN A 58 0.24 6.89 0.22
C ASN A 58 -0.67 6.14 -0.78
N GLN A 59 -0.14 5.70 -1.92
CA GLN A 59 -0.93 4.92 -2.87
C GLN A 59 -1.24 3.51 -2.38
N LEU A 60 -0.30 2.86 -1.70
CA LEU A 60 -0.52 1.53 -1.11
C LEU A 60 -1.55 1.61 0.02
N ASP A 61 -1.41 2.59 0.90
CA ASP A 61 -2.29 2.79 2.05
C ASP A 61 -3.76 3.04 1.63
N SER A 62 -3.97 3.76 0.54
CA SER A 62 -5.31 4.07 0.01
C SER A 62 -5.77 3.14 -1.12
N ALA A 63 -4.99 2.11 -1.46
CA ALA A 63 -5.27 1.24 -2.59
C ALA A 63 -6.57 0.46 -2.41
N ARG A 64 -7.25 0.15 -3.53
CA ARG A 64 -8.17 -0.99 -3.52
C ARG A 64 -7.36 -2.28 -3.46
N THR A 65 -7.77 -3.22 -2.62
CA THR A 65 -7.16 -4.54 -2.54
C THR A 65 -8.05 -5.62 -3.14
N GLY A 66 -7.43 -6.73 -3.55
CA GLY A 66 -8.10 -7.95 -3.99
C GLY A 66 -7.49 -9.15 -3.29
N SER A 67 -8.31 -9.97 -2.65
CA SER A 67 -7.84 -11.20 -2.00
C SER A 67 -7.22 -12.16 -3.02
N THR A 68 -6.18 -12.87 -2.59
CA THR A 68 -5.43 -13.87 -3.37
C THR A 68 -5.35 -15.21 -2.64
N ALA A 69 -6.05 -15.38 -1.51
CA ALA A 69 -5.91 -16.51 -0.60
C ALA A 69 -6.12 -17.90 -1.25
N ASP A 70 -6.99 -17.98 -2.27
CA ASP A 70 -7.34 -19.22 -2.97
C ASP A 70 -6.77 -19.28 -4.40
N MET A 71 -5.81 -18.40 -4.74
CA MET A 71 -5.24 -18.32 -6.08
C MET A 71 -3.89 -19.03 -6.15
N ASP A 72 -3.66 -19.76 -7.24
CA ASP A 72 -2.34 -20.26 -7.62
C ASP A 72 -1.73 -19.33 -8.66
N PHE A 73 -0.58 -18.72 -8.35
CA PHE A 73 0.12 -17.77 -9.21
C PHE A 73 1.62 -17.81 -8.98
N ALA A 74 2.37 -17.32 -9.95
CA ALA A 74 3.83 -17.26 -9.88
C ALA A 74 4.29 -16.39 -8.70
N ALA A 75 5.42 -16.75 -8.09
CA ALA A 75 6.04 -15.93 -7.07
C ALA A 75 6.42 -14.54 -7.63
N PRO A 76 6.43 -13.49 -6.78
CA PRO A 76 6.95 -12.18 -7.15
C PRO A 76 8.42 -12.21 -7.58
N ASP A 77 8.84 -11.24 -8.38
CA ASP A 77 10.25 -11.10 -8.78
C ASP A 77 11.13 -10.61 -7.61
N TYR A 78 10.57 -9.77 -6.75
CA TYR A 78 11.29 -9.15 -5.66
C TYR A 78 10.51 -9.15 -4.36
N ARG A 79 11.24 -9.10 -3.24
CA ARG A 79 10.73 -8.79 -1.92
C ARG A 79 11.15 -7.38 -1.53
N LEU A 80 10.19 -6.56 -1.12
CA LEU A 80 10.38 -5.19 -0.68
C LEU A 80 10.26 -5.13 0.85
N LEU A 81 11.23 -4.54 1.52
CA LEU A 81 11.15 -4.22 2.94
C LEU A 81 11.05 -2.70 3.11
N PHE A 82 9.93 -2.22 3.62
CA PHE A 82 9.71 -0.81 3.92
C PHE A 82 10.19 -0.55 5.35
N LYS A 83 11.15 0.36 5.51
CA LYS A 83 11.87 0.54 6.77
C LYS A 83 11.81 1.98 7.28
N HIS A 84 11.80 2.10 8.60
CA HIS A 84 12.17 3.32 9.31
C HIS A 84 13.55 3.09 9.94
N ASN A 85 14.57 3.71 9.38
CA ASN A 85 15.97 3.38 9.67
C ASN A 85 16.24 1.88 9.47
N GLU A 86 16.63 1.16 10.53
CA GLU A 86 16.92 -0.29 10.50
C GLU A 86 15.68 -1.16 10.72
N ALA A 87 14.57 -0.60 11.21
CA ALA A 87 13.38 -1.38 11.54
C ALA A 87 12.48 -1.56 10.32
N THR A 88 12.13 -2.81 9.99
CA THR A 88 11.10 -3.12 8.98
C THR A 88 9.71 -2.87 9.55
N LEU A 89 8.95 -2.01 8.89
CA LEU A 89 7.56 -1.71 9.26
C LEU A 89 6.59 -2.70 8.61
N PHE A 90 6.76 -2.94 7.31
CA PHE A 90 5.97 -3.89 6.53
C PHE A 90 6.74 -4.34 5.29
N GLN A 91 6.23 -5.37 4.61
CA GLN A 91 6.88 -5.98 3.45
C GLN A 91 5.86 -6.30 2.35
N PHE A 92 6.34 -6.31 1.11
CA PHE A 92 5.55 -6.65 -0.06
C PHE A 92 6.34 -7.56 -1.00
N GLY A 93 5.65 -8.49 -1.67
CA GLY A 93 6.10 -9.03 -2.94
C GLY A 93 5.89 -8.00 -4.06
N TYR A 94 6.84 -7.89 -4.98
CA TYR A 94 6.78 -7.00 -6.13
C TYR A 94 6.97 -7.73 -7.45
N PHE A 95 6.03 -7.54 -8.36
CA PHE A 95 6.08 -8.05 -9.73
C PHE A 95 6.64 -6.99 -10.70
N LYS A 96 7.67 -7.38 -11.46
CA LYS A 96 8.25 -6.57 -12.55
C LYS A 96 7.23 -6.24 -13.62
N GLU A 97 6.26 -7.11 -13.84
CA GLU A 97 5.14 -6.88 -14.73
C GLU A 97 3.85 -6.72 -13.94
N THR A 98 2.90 -5.96 -14.50
CA THR A 98 1.60 -5.81 -13.86
C THR A 98 0.81 -7.10 -14.01
N VAL A 99 0.38 -7.67 -12.89
CA VAL A 99 -0.44 -8.89 -12.84
C VAL A 99 -1.91 -8.54 -12.58
N ARG A 100 -2.82 -9.46 -12.88
CA ARG A 100 -4.25 -9.36 -12.56
C ARG A 100 -4.66 -10.47 -11.61
N LEU A 101 -4.69 -10.17 -10.33
CA LEU A 101 -5.07 -11.08 -9.25
C LEU A 101 -6.23 -10.43 -8.48
N ASN A 102 -7.45 -10.56 -9.01
CA ASN A 102 -8.67 -9.82 -8.62
C ASN A 102 -8.62 -8.30 -8.80
N VAL A 103 -7.46 -7.68 -8.62
CA VAL A 103 -7.12 -6.31 -9.02
C VAL A 103 -5.89 -6.31 -9.93
N LYS A 104 -5.66 -5.21 -10.64
CA LYS A 104 -4.51 -5.05 -11.53
C LYS A 104 -3.41 -4.27 -10.80
N GLY A 105 -2.27 -4.88 -10.51
CA GLY A 105 -1.23 -4.19 -9.73
C GLY A 105 0.14 -4.86 -9.79
N ARG A 106 1.04 -4.40 -8.92
CA ARG A 106 2.42 -4.91 -8.79
C ARG A 106 2.81 -5.34 -7.37
N TYR A 107 2.05 -4.94 -6.36
CA TYR A 107 2.40 -5.11 -4.95
C TYR A 107 1.47 -6.12 -4.30
N TRP A 108 2.03 -7.15 -3.68
CA TRP A 108 1.31 -8.24 -3.04
C TRP A 108 1.74 -8.38 -1.58
N ASP A 109 0.78 -8.30 -0.66
CA ASP A 109 1.01 -8.59 0.75
C ASP A 109 0.78 -10.08 0.99
N SER A 110 1.86 -10.82 1.25
CA SER A 110 1.79 -12.24 1.52
C SER A 110 1.17 -12.57 2.88
N ASN A 111 1.23 -11.65 3.86
CA ASN A 111 0.65 -11.86 5.18
C ASN A 111 -0.87 -11.74 5.12
N ALA A 112 -1.38 -10.71 4.41
CA ALA A 112 -2.81 -10.53 4.20
C ALA A 112 -3.38 -11.40 3.07
N SER A 113 -2.50 -11.99 2.24
CA SER A 113 -2.87 -12.61 0.97
C SER A 113 -3.66 -11.66 0.08
N GLU A 114 -3.18 -10.43 -0.09
CA GLU A 114 -3.87 -9.38 -0.84
C GLU A 114 -3.00 -8.75 -1.92
N MET A 115 -3.59 -8.54 -3.09
CA MET A 115 -3.00 -7.76 -4.18
C MET A 115 -3.48 -6.32 -4.08
N TYR A 116 -2.57 -5.36 -4.21
CA TYR A 116 -2.87 -3.93 -4.15
C TYR A 116 -2.96 -3.37 -5.57
N GLU A 117 -4.02 -2.61 -5.88
CA GLU A 117 -4.22 -1.96 -7.18
C GLU A 117 -3.32 -0.72 -7.35
N VAL A 118 -2.01 -0.96 -7.31
CA VAL A 118 -0.96 0.05 -7.51
C VAL A 118 -0.02 -0.41 -8.62
N ASP A 119 0.20 0.44 -9.62
CA ASP A 119 1.01 0.13 -10.80
C ASP A 119 2.32 0.94 -10.90
N ILE A 120 2.62 1.76 -9.87
CA ILE A 120 3.90 2.45 -9.73
C ILE A 120 5.04 1.44 -9.91
N LYS A 121 5.93 1.73 -10.86
CA LYS A 121 7.15 0.96 -11.06
C LYS A 121 8.24 1.47 -10.14
N LEU A 122 8.97 0.54 -9.53
CA LEU A 122 10.24 0.87 -8.88
C LEU A 122 11.30 1.17 -9.96
N ALA A 123 12.12 2.20 -9.73
CA ALA A 123 13.29 2.49 -10.55
C ALA A 123 14.45 1.55 -10.14
N ILE A 124 14.30 0.27 -10.47
CA ILE A 124 15.29 -0.78 -10.24
C ILE A 124 15.81 -1.28 -11.60
N GLU A 125 17.12 -1.46 -11.70
CA GLU A 125 17.83 -1.83 -12.95
C GLU A 125 17.50 -3.25 -13.44
#